data_AF-A0A946DR21-F1
#
_entry.id   AF-A0A946DR21-F1
#
_cell.length_a   1.000
_cell.length_b   1.000
_cell.length_c   1.000
_cell.angle_alpha   90.00
_cell.angle_beta   90.00
_cell.angle_gamma   90.00
#
_symmetry.space_group_name_H-M   'P 1'
#
loop_
_entity.id
_entity.type
_entity.pdbx_description
1 polymer ?
#
loop_
_entity_poly.entity_id
_entity_poly.type
_entity_poly.pdbx_seq_one_letter_code
_entity_poly.pdbx_strand_id
1 'polypeptide(L)' 'MNPALMMEVESSEGANVDPIEEIRMRTWARTNYAPASEREENWHPIILDEMTRKDEEVI' A
#
# COMPACT_ATOMS: atom_id res chain seq x y z
N MET A 1 13.69 -24.81 26.22
CA MET A 1 13.77 -23.93 25.03
C MET A 1 13.06 -24.61 23.89
N ASN A 2 12.05 -23.97 23.31
CA ASN A 2 11.85 -24.02 21.86
C ASN A 2 11.79 -22.57 21.38
N PRO A 3 12.92 -22.00 20.90
CA PRO A 3 13.00 -20.62 20.42
C PRO A 3 12.48 -20.48 18.97
N ALA A 4 11.67 -21.43 18.49
CA ALA A 4 11.27 -21.53 17.09
C ALA A 4 9.93 -20.87 16.74
N LEU A 5 9.26 -20.19 17.69
CA LEU A 5 8.16 -19.28 17.36
C LEU A 5 8.64 -17.83 17.14
N MET A 6 9.93 -17.70 16.87
CA MET A 6 10.55 -16.52 16.29
C MET A 6 10.54 -16.70 14.78
N MET A 7 9.37 -16.54 14.17
CA MET A 7 9.27 -16.32 12.72
C MET A 7 8.07 -15.41 12.51
N GLU A 8 8.32 -14.13 12.77
CA GLU A 8 8.08 -13.08 11.80
C GLU A 8 6.80 -13.31 11.00
N VAL A 9 5.65 -13.05 11.62
CA VAL A 9 4.54 -12.52 10.81
C VAL A 9 4.95 -11.09 10.52
N GLU A 10 5.77 -10.98 9.48
CA GLU A 10 6.00 -9.75 8.74
C GLU A 10 4.63 -9.09 8.62
N SER A 11 4.51 -7.88 9.17
CA SER A 11 3.31 -7.06 9.04
C SER A 11 3.18 -6.68 7.56
N SER A 12 2.75 -7.64 6.77
CA SER A 12 2.43 -7.53 5.38
C SER A 12 0.97 -7.09 5.30
N GLU A 13 0.68 -5.87 5.76
CA GLU A 13 -0.66 -5.27 5.62
C GLU A 13 -1.09 -5.18 4.13
N GLY A 14 -0.15 -5.33 3.19
CA GLY A 14 -0.45 -5.52 1.77
C GLY A 14 -0.65 -6.97 1.29
N ALA A 15 -0.20 -8.01 2.01
CA ALA A 15 -0.21 -9.39 1.48
C ALA A 15 -1.51 -10.17 1.76
N ASN A 16 -2.44 -9.60 2.52
CA ASN A 16 -3.73 -10.22 2.82
C ASN A 16 -4.92 -9.31 2.45
N VAL A 17 -4.75 -8.52 1.38
CA VAL A 17 -5.83 -7.76 0.77
C VAL A 17 -6.45 -8.61 -0.33
N ASP A 18 -7.78 -8.70 -0.34
CA ASP A 18 -8.50 -9.37 -1.42
C ASP A 18 -8.17 -8.70 -2.77
N PRO A 19 -7.92 -9.45 -3.85
CA PRO A 19 -7.54 -8.87 -5.15
C PRO A 19 -8.54 -7.83 -5.67
N ILE A 20 -9.83 -7.99 -5.40
CA ILE A 20 -10.87 -7.03 -5.81
C ILE A 20 -10.69 -5.73 -5.02
N GLU A 21 -10.47 -5.83 -3.71
CA GLU A 21 -10.25 -4.65 -2.86
C GLU A 21 -8.94 -3.93 -3.22
N GLU A 22 -7.87 -4.66 -3.55
CA GLU A 22 -6.64 -4.06 -4.08
C GLU A 22 -6.91 -3.27 -5.37
N ILE A 23 -7.61 -3.86 -6.34
CA ILE A 23 -7.95 -3.19 -7.60
C ILE A 23 -8.77 -1.92 -7.33
N ARG A 24 -9.74 -1.98 -6.41
CA ARG A 24 -10.56 -0.82 -6.02
C ARG A 24 -9.71 0.27 -5.39
N MET A 25 -8.81 -0.08 -4.47
CA MET A 25 -7.90 0.88 -3.83
C MET A 25 -6.95 1.54 -4.83
N ARG A 26 -6.35 0.76 -5.74
CA ARG A 26 -5.49 1.29 -6.80
C ARG A 26 -6.27 2.22 -7.74
N THR A 27 -7.49 1.83 -8.13
CA THR A 27 -8.37 2.67 -8.96
C THR A 27 -8.70 3.99 -8.25
N TRP A 28 -9.03 3.92 -6.96
CA TRP A 28 -9.29 5.10 -6.14
C TRP A 28 -8.07 6.00 -6.05
N ALA A 29 -6.89 5.45 -5.78
CA ALA A 29 -5.63 6.19 -5.68
C ALA A 29 -5.29 6.93 -6.99
N ARG A 30 -5.47 6.30 -8.15
CA ARG A 30 -5.25 6.96 -9.45
C ARG A 30 -6.23 8.11 -9.70
N THR A 31 -7.48 7.97 -9.25
CA THR A 31 -8.56 8.96 -9.45
C THR A 31 -8.45 10.13 -8.47
N ASN A 32 -8.05 9.86 -7.24
CA ASN A 32 -7.92 10.83 -6.14
C ASN A 32 -6.45 11.11 -5.84
N TYR A 33 -5.64 11.17 -6.90
CA TYR A 33 -4.21 11.36 -6.76
C TYR A 33 -3.89 12.63 -5.95
N ALA A 34 -3.03 12.47 -4.95
CA ALA A 34 -2.48 13.55 -4.16
C ALA A 34 -0.94 13.55 -4.30
N PRO A 35 -0.28 14.72 -4.43
CA PRO A 35 1.17 14.82 -4.41
C PRO A 35 1.73 14.44 -3.04
N ALA A 36 3.01 14.09 -2.95
CA ALA A 36 3.65 13.59 -1.73
C ALA A 36 3.46 14.49 -0.49
N SER A 37 3.35 15.81 -0.68
CA SER A 37 3.11 16.78 0.41
C SER A 37 1.71 16.72 1.03
N GLU A 38 0.75 16.11 0.33
CA GLU A 38 -0.67 16.05 0.73
C GLU A 38 -1.09 14.63 1.15
N ARG A 39 -0.18 13.65 1.11
CA ARG A 39 -0.47 12.26 1.52
C ARG A 39 -0.40 12.13 3.03
N GLU A 40 -1.40 11.48 3.61
CA GLU A 40 -1.35 11.10 5.02
C GLU A 40 -0.65 9.73 5.18
N GLU A 41 0.20 9.60 6.21
CA GLU A 41 0.94 8.38 6.51
C GLU A 41 0.05 7.20 6.95
N ASN A 42 -1.19 7.49 7.36
CA ASN A 42 -2.19 6.52 7.78
C ASN A 42 -2.96 5.88 6.61
N TRP A 43 -2.74 6.34 5.37
CA TRP A 43 -3.38 5.76 4.20
C TRP A 43 -2.87 4.35 3.94
N HIS A 44 -3.72 3.54 3.29
CA HIS A 44 -3.39 2.16 3.02
C HIS A 44 -2.10 2.05 2.16
N PRO A 45 -1.15 1.14 2.47
CA PRO A 45 0.11 1.02 1.74
C PRO A 45 -0.06 0.86 0.22
N ILE A 46 -1.10 0.13 -0.22
CA ILE A 46 -1.46 -0.02 -1.65
C ILE A 46 -1.80 1.33 -2.31
N ILE A 47 -2.50 2.22 -1.59
CA ILE A 47 -2.83 3.56 -2.09
C ILE A 47 -1.54 4.38 -2.23
N LEU A 48 -0.68 4.37 -1.22
CA LEU A 48 0.58 5.11 -1.22
C LEU A 48 1.54 4.60 -2.30
N ASP A 49 1.65 3.28 -2.49
CA ASP A 49 2.41 2.63 -3.57
C ASP A 49 1.88 3.05 -4.95
N GLU A 50 0.56 3.00 -5.16
CA GLU A 50 -0.03 3.39 -6.44
C GLU A 50 0.17 4.88 -6.77
N MET A 51 0.04 5.77 -5.77
CA MET A 51 0.31 7.19 -5.98
C MET A 51 1.78 7.46 -6.29
N THR A 52 2.70 6.71 -5.67
CA THR A 52 4.14 6.81 -5.94
C THR A 52 4.45 6.36 -7.38
N ARG A 53 3.87 5.25 -7.84
CA ARG A 53 3.99 4.84 -9.26
C ARG A 53 3.47 5.89 -10.21
N LYS A 54 2.34 6.53 -9.86
CA LYS A 54 1.79 7.62 -10.65
C LYS A 54 2.70 8.86 -10.68
N ASP A 55 3.46 9.14 -9.62
CA ASP A 55 4.48 10.21 -9.64
C ASP A 55 5.55 9.93 -10.70
N GLU A 56 6.01 8.68 -10.78
CA GLU A 56 7.06 8.24 -11.71
C GLU A 56 6.60 8.25 -13.18
N GLU A 57 5.30 8.10 -13.45
CA GLU A 57 4.72 8.18 -14.80
C GLU A 57 4.76 9.61 -15.40
N VAL A 58 4.85 10.65 -14.55
CA VAL A 58 4.75 12.07 -14.96
C VAL A 58 6.12 12.68 -15.28
N ILE A 59 7.20 11.88 -15.26
CA ILE A 59 8.59 12.28 -15.54
C ILE A 59 8.91 12.15 -17.04
#